data_AF-A0A535QZG7-F1
#
_entry.id   AF-A0A535QZG7-F1
#
_cell.length_a   1.000
_cell.length_b   1.000
_cell.length_c   1.000
_cell.angle_alpha   90.00
_cell.angle_beta   90.00
_cell.angle_gamma   90.00
#
_symmetry.space_group_name_H-M   'P 1'
#
loop_
_entity.id
_entity.type
_entity.pdbx_description
1 polymer ?
#
loop_
_entity_poly.entity_id
_entity_poly.type
_entity_poly.pdbx_seq_one_letter_code
_entity_poly.pdbx_strand_id
1 'polypeptide(L)'
;MSKSLLDDAFAHHVWATVRLIDACIPLSPGQLATNVPGTYGSIIETLRHLVDGDGFYLYGLTGDRAHGINTDHMDLRELQSAITTNSAAWSRLLAQNPDPDAITLELDDDGFERRATTGIRFAQALHHGTDHRSQVCTALTSLGVEPPSIDVWDFGKEAGRNIEIEPVQRHT
;
A
#
# COMPACT_ATOMS: atom_id res chain seq x y z
N MET A 1 4.21 -7.65 24.15
CA MET A 1 2.85 -7.26 23.73
C MET A 1 2.36 -8.28 22.70
N SER A 2 1.08 -8.62 22.69
CA SER A 2 0.52 -9.51 21.66
C SER A 2 0.51 -8.80 20.31
N LYS A 3 0.76 -9.56 19.24
CA LYS A 3 0.70 -9.09 17.85
C LYS A 3 -0.70 -8.56 17.52
N SER A 4 -0.82 -7.45 16.80
CA SER A 4 -2.12 -6.95 16.32
C SER A 4 -2.68 -7.88 15.24
N LEU A 5 -4.00 -8.00 15.15
CA LEU A 5 -4.66 -8.71 14.03
C LEU A 5 -4.38 -8.04 12.67
N LEU A 6 -3.99 -6.77 12.66
CA LEU A 6 -3.69 -6.02 11.44
C LEU A 6 -2.20 -6.06 11.04
N ASP A 7 -1.33 -6.63 11.87
CA ASP A 7 0.12 -6.59 11.61
C ASP A 7 0.50 -7.26 10.28
N ASP A 8 -0.11 -8.40 9.95
CA ASP A 8 0.16 -9.07 8.68
C ASP A 8 -0.44 -8.31 7.49
N ALA A 9 -1.59 -7.65 7.69
CA ALA A 9 -2.23 -6.86 6.63
C ALA A 9 -1.39 -5.62 6.26
N PHE A 10 -0.84 -4.91 7.24
CA PHE A 10 0.02 -3.74 6.97
C PHE A 10 1.42 -4.15 6.51
N ALA A 11 1.95 -5.27 6.99
CA ALA A 11 3.20 -5.83 6.45
C ALA A 11 3.04 -6.21 4.97
N HIS A 12 1.94 -6.89 4.61
CA HIS A 12 1.57 -7.17 3.22
C HIS A 12 1.41 -5.89 2.41
N HIS A 13 0.68 -4.90 2.92
CA HIS A 13 0.42 -3.64 2.22
C HIS A 13 1.71 -2.95 1.78
N VAL A 14 2.72 -2.87 2.65
CA VAL A 14 4.02 -2.31 2.29
C VAL A 14 4.79 -3.24 1.36
N TRP A 15 4.88 -4.53 1.66
CA TRP A 15 5.59 -5.52 0.84
C TRP A 15 5.08 -5.54 -0.61
N ALA A 16 3.76 -5.55 -0.79
CA ALA A 16 3.11 -5.56 -2.10
C ALA A 16 3.41 -4.27 -2.88
N THR A 17 3.43 -3.13 -2.19
CA THR A 17 3.74 -1.84 -2.82
C THR A 17 5.21 -1.76 -3.25
N VAL A 18 6.14 -2.19 -2.39
CA VAL A 18 7.58 -2.26 -2.73
C VAL A 18 7.80 -3.17 -3.94
N ARG A 19 7.23 -4.39 -3.91
CA ARG A 19 7.37 -5.38 -5.00
C ARG A 19 6.80 -4.87 -6.32
N LEU A 20 5.70 -4.12 -6.27
CA LEU A 20 5.09 -3.53 -7.47
C LEU A 20 5.94 -2.38 -8.02
N ILE A 21 6.47 -1.51 -7.15
CA ILE A 21 7.41 -0.46 -7.56
C ILE A 21 8.65 -1.08 -8.21
N ASP A 22 9.22 -2.14 -7.62
CA ASP A 22 10.37 -2.85 -8.18
C ASP A 22 10.10 -3.39 -9.59
N ALA A 23 8.92 -3.95 -9.83
CA ALA A 23 8.50 -4.41 -11.15
C ALA A 23 8.40 -3.26 -12.18
N CYS A 24 8.16 -2.03 -11.73
CA CYS A 24 8.10 -0.84 -12.58
C CYS A 24 9.47 -0.19 -12.85
N ILE A 25 10.52 -0.46 -12.05
CA ILE A 25 11.85 0.16 -12.21
C ILE A 25 12.44 0.00 -13.62
N PRO A 26 12.34 -1.17 -14.29
CA PRO A 26 12.91 -1.35 -15.62
C PRO A 26 12.12 -0.65 -16.74
N LEU A 27 10.93 -0.11 -16.46
CA LEU A 27 10.08 0.50 -17.47
C LEU A 27 10.66 1.83 -17.96
N SER A 28 10.51 2.10 -19.27
CA SER A 28 10.85 3.39 -19.84
C SER A 28 9.90 4.50 -19.33
N PRO A 29 10.31 5.79 -19.39
CA PRO A 29 9.42 6.90 -19.05
C PRO A 29 8.10 6.89 -19.82
N GLY A 30 8.12 6.50 -21.10
CA GLY A 30 6.91 6.39 -21.92
C GLY A 30 5.97 5.27 -21.45
N GLN A 31 6.52 4.14 -20.98
CA GLN A 31 5.72 3.08 -20.37
C GLN A 31 5.16 3.50 -19.00
N LEU A 32 5.94 4.20 -18.17
CA LEU A 32 5.47 4.73 -16.90
C LEU A 32 4.35 5.78 -17.05
N ALA A 33 4.34 6.50 -18.18
CA ALA A 33 3.27 7.43 -18.57
C ALA A 33 2.03 6.73 -19.16
N THR A 34 1.98 5.39 -19.21
CA THR A 34 0.81 4.66 -19.73
C THR A 34 -0.39 4.87 -18.84
N ASN A 35 -1.47 5.36 -19.44
CA ASN A 35 -2.76 5.60 -18.79
C ASN A 35 -3.81 4.64 -19.37
N VAL A 36 -4.52 3.93 -18.50
CA VAL A 36 -5.59 2.99 -18.88
C VAL A 36 -6.93 3.55 -18.42
N PRO A 37 -7.94 3.67 -19.30
CA PRO A 37 -9.25 4.15 -18.88
C PRO A 37 -9.81 3.37 -17.68
N GLY A 38 -10.21 4.11 -16.64
CA GLY A 38 -10.71 3.53 -15.39
C GLY A 38 -9.67 3.35 -14.28
N THR A 39 -8.39 3.63 -14.53
CA THR A 39 -7.36 3.76 -13.48
C THR A 39 -7.27 5.21 -12.98
N TYR A 40 -6.61 5.41 -11.84
CA TYR A 40 -6.39 6.74 -11.25
C TYR A 40 -5.68 7.70 -12.20
N GLY A 41 -4.65 7.21 -12.88
CA GLY A 41 -3.90 7.94 -13.89
C GLY A 41 -2.91 7.01 -14.55
N SER A 42 -1.78 7.56 -15.00
CA SER A 42 -0.66 6.77 -15.46
C SER A 42 -0.06 5.89 -14.34
N ILE A 43 0.79 4.93 -14.71
CA ILE A 43 1.48 4.06 -13.74
C ILE A 43 2.20 4.90 -12.68
N ILE A 44 3.01 5.89 -13.10
CA ILE A 44 3.77 6.72 -12.17
C ILE A 44 2.87 7.61 -11.31
N GLU A 45 1.80 8.19 -11.87
CA GLU A 45 0.85 9.00 -11.11
C GLU A 45 0.12 8.16 -10.06
N THR A 46 -0.26 6.93 -10.42
CA THR A 46 -0.93 6.00 -9.51
C THR A 46 -0.01 5.55 -8.38
N LEU A 47 1.27 5.26 -8.67
CA LEU A 47 2.26 4.90 -7.64
C LEU A 47 2.57 6.07 -6.70
N ARG A 48 2.69 7.30 -7.22
CA ARG A 48 2.84 8.51 -6.40
C ARG A 48 1.65 8.68 -5.48
N HIS A 49 0.44 8.68 -6.04
CA HIS A 49 -0.80 8.79 -5.26
C HIS A 49 -0.94 7.72 -4.17
N LEU A 50 -0.55 6.48 -4.49
CA LEU A 50 -0.56 5.37 -3.53
C LEU A 50 0.37 5.64 -2.33
N VAL A 51 1.61 6.05 -2.58
CA VAL A 51 2.60 6.29 -1.51
C VAL A 51 2.30 7.56 -0.72
N ASP A 52 1.81 8.60 -1.40
CA ASP A 52 1.30 9.84 -0.79
C ASP A 52 0.16 9.54 0.17
N GLY A 53 -0.84 8.79 -0.31
CA GLY A 53 -1.99 8.35 0.47
C GLY A 53 -1.59 7.55 1.70
N ASP A 54 -0.61 6.65 1.60
CA ASP A 54 -0.12 5.88 2.76
C ASP A 54 0.45 6.80 3.87
N GLY A 55 1.27 7.78 3.47
CA GLY A 55 1.80 8.80 4.39
C GLY A 55 0.69 9.68 4.98
N PHE A 56 -0.30 10.06 4.16
CA PHE A 56 -1.47 10.81 4.60
C PHE A 56 -2.30 10.06 5.65
N TYR A 57 -2.55 8.76 5.47
CA TYR A 57 -3.29 7.97 6.47
C TYR A 57 -2.49 7.78 7.76
N LEU A 58 -1.17 7.58 7.68
CA LEU A 58 -0.29 7.59 8.86
C LEU A 58 -0.37 8.92 9.61
N TYR A 59 -0.28 10.04 8.90
CA TYR A 59 -0.44 11.37 9.50
C TYR A 59 -1.79 11.51 10.19
N GLY A 60 -2.90 11.14 9.53
CA GLY A 60 -4.25 11.25 10.10
C GLY A 60 -4.50 10.37 11.33
N LEU A 61 -3.75 9.28 11.48
CA LEU A 61 -3.84 8.37 12.63
C LEU A 61 -2.89 8.71 13.77
N THR A 62 -1.75 9.33 13.48
CA THR A 62 -0.71 9.64 14.47
C THR A 62 -0.67 11.11 14.89
N GLY A 63 -1.20 12.00 14.05
CA GLY A 63 -1.01 13.45 14.16
C GLY A 63 0.39 13.95 13.80
N ASP A 64 1.32 13.06 13.40
CA ASP A 64 2.69 13.45 13.07
C ASP A 64 2.80 13.88 11.60
N ARG A 65 2.97 15.19 11.40
CA ARG A 65 3.11 15.81 10.07
C ARG A 65 4.34 15.32 9.31
N ALA A 66 5.32 14.70 9.97
CA ALA A 66 6.48 14.11 9.30
C ALA A 66 6.10 12.95 8.36
N HIS A 67 4.91 12.35 8.53
CA HIS A 67 4.39 11.33 7.61
C HIS A 67 3.77 11.92 6.33
N GLY A 68 3.34 13.18 6.37
CA GLY A 68 2.85 13.89 5.19
C GLY A 68 4.01 14.23 4.26
N ILE A 69 4.10 13.52 3.15
CA ILE A 69 5.09 13.76 2.09
C ILE A 69 4.37 14.30 0.84
N ASN A 70 5.10 15.01 -0.02
CA ASN A 70 4.62 15.33 -1.37
C ASN A 70 5.39 14.45 -2.36
N THR A 71 4.67 13.62 -3.10
CA THR A 71 5.25 12.65 -4.05
C THR A 71 5.25 13.10 -5.51
N ASP A 72 4.72 14.28 -5.86
CA ASP A 72 4.45 14.73 -7.23
C ASP A 72 5.66 14.63 -8.17
N HIS A 73 6.87 14.80 -7.62
CA HIS A 73 8.12 14.77 -8.36
C HIS A 73 9.03 13.59 -8.02
N MET A 74 8.61 12.72 -7.12
CA MET A 74 9.43 11.57 -6.71
C MET A 74 9.57 10.55 -7.83
N ASP A 75 10.76 10.01 -8.01
CA ASP A 75 11.03 8.86 -8.87
C ASP A 75 10.68 7.53 -8.16
N LEU A 76 10.75 6.41 -8.90
CA LEU A 76 10.39 5.10 -8.36
C LEU A 76 11.25 4.67 -7.16
N ARG A 77 12.53 5.05 -7.10
CA ARG A 77 13.41 4.70 -5.97
C ARG A 77 13.09 5.53 -4.74
N GLU A 78 12.79 6.81 -4.95
CA GLU A 78 12.32 7.69 -3.88
C GLU A 78 10.99 7.19 -3.30
N LEU A 79 10.04 6.80 -4.16
CA LEU A 79 8.77 6.19 -3.74
C LEU A 79 8.98 4.88 -2.97
N GLN A 80 9.86 4.00 -3.44
CA GLN A 80 10.21 2.77 -2.73
C GLN A 80 10.78 3.05 -1.33
N SER A 81 11.68 4.02 -1.22
CA SER A 81 12.28 4.42 0.06
C SER A 81 11.23 4.97 1.02
N ALA A 82 10.31 5.80 0.51
CA ALA A 82 9.23 6.37 1.29
C ALA A 82 8.29 5.28 1.86
N ILE A 83 7.78 4.38 1.02
CA ILE A 83 6.87 3.31 1.50
C ILE A 83 7.58 2.34 2.45
N THR A 84 8.87 2.06 2.24
CA THR A 84 9.66 1.23 3.15
C THR A 84 9.79 1.88 4.53
N THR A 85 9.97 3.20 4.58
CA THR A 85 10.02 3.96 5.84
C THR A 85 8.69 3.87 6.60
N ASN A 86 7.57 3.90 5.88
CA ASN A 86 6.23 3.78 6.47
C ASN A 86 5.98 2.42 7.14
N SER A 87 6.64 1.34 6.72
CA SER A 87 6.54 0.02 7.37
C SER A 87 6.78 0.06 8.87
N ALA A 88 7.86 0.76 9.27
CA ALA A 88 8.21 0.90 10.69
C ALA A 88 7.21 1.79 11.43
N ALA A 89 6.63 2.79 10.76
CA ALA A 89 5.61 3.67 11.35
C ALA A 89 4.31 2.91 11.61
N TRP A 90 3.81 2.14 10.63
CA TRP A 90 2.64 1.27 10.81
C TRP A 90 2.85 0.28 11.94
N SER A 91 4.00 -0.40 11.97
CA SER A 91 4.33 -1.36 13.03
C SER A 91 4.32 -0.71 14.43
N ARG A 92 4.88 0.50 14.56
CA ARG A 92 4.87 1.25 15.83
C ARG A 92 3.46 1.71 16.23
N LEU A 93 2.63 2.11 15.28
CA LEU A 93 1.26 2.50 15.53
C LEU A 93 0.43 1.30 16.02
N LEU A 94 0.51 0.17 15.34
CA LEU A 94 -0.23 -1.05 15.71
C LEU A 94 0.21 -1.61 17.07
N ALA A 95 1.50 -1.51 17.40
CA ALA A 95 2.03 -1.92 18.69
C ALA A 95 1.47 -1.13 19.89
N GLN A 96 0.90 0.06 19.66
CA GLN A 96 0.21 0.84 20.70
C GLN A 96 -1.19 0.31 21.02
N ASN A 97 -1.69 -0.67 20.26
CA ASN A 97 -3.03 -1.26 20.39
C ASN A 97 -4.13 -0.18 20.45
N PRO A 98 -4.25 0.65 19.38
CA PRO A 98 -5.19 1.76 19.37
C PRO A 98 -6.63 1.25 19.45
N ASP A 99 -7.48 2.02 20.16
CA ASP A 99 -8.91 1.73 20.27
C ASP A 99 -9.58 1.89 18.88
N PRO A 100 -10.16 0.81 18.31
CA PRO A 100 -10.78 0.87 17.00
C PRO A 100 -11.97 1.81 16.93
N ASP A 101 -12.65 2.08 18.06
CA ASP A 101 -13.84 2.94 18.15
C ASP A 101 -13.49 4.41 18.45
N ALA A 102 -12.23 4.71 18.79
CA ALA A 102 -11.79 6.09 18.99
C ALA A 102 -11.97 6.91 17.72
N ILE A 103 -12.60 8.07 17.84
CA ILE A 103 -12.80 9.01 16.74
C ILE A 103 -11.55 9.87 16.58
N THR A 104 -10.98 9.90 15.37
CA THR A 104 -9.99 10.93 15.00
C THR A 104 -10.61 11.96 14.06
N LEU A 105 -10.10 13.18 14.12
CA LEU A 105 -10.60 14.35 13.40
C LEU A 105 -9.56 14.77 12.35
N GLU A 106 -10.01 14.87 11.11
CA GLU A 106 -9.26 15.44 10.00
C GLU A 106 -9.87 16.80 9.68
N LEU A 107 -9.03 17.82 9.65
CA LEU A 107 -9.39 19.20 9.29
C LEU A 107 -8.37 19.71 8.28
N ASP A 108 -8.85 20.30 7.19
CA ASP A 108 -8.00 21.04 6.26
C ASP A 108 -8.19 22.57 6.41
N ASP A 109 -7.37 23.32 5.68
CA ASP A 109 -7.35 24.78 5.74
C ASP A 109 -8.60 25.42 5.09
N ASP A 110 -9.33 24.67 4.25
CA ASP A 110 -10.57 25.11 3.59
C ASP A 110 -11.82 24.82 4.44
N GLY A 111 -11.64 24.23 5.63
CA GLY A 111 -12.71 23.92 6.57
C GLY A 111 -13.43 22.60 6.29
N PHE A 112 -12.85 21.73 5.46
CA PHE A 112 -13.30 20.34 5.37
C PHE A 112 -13.10 19.66 6.72
N GLU A 113 -14.09 18.86 7.12
CA GLU A 113 -14.07 18.11 8.36
C GLU A 113 -14.45 16.65 8.11
N ARG A 114 -13.61 15.72 8.59
CA ARG A 114 -13.94 14.29 8.64
C ARG A 114 -13.70 13.72 10.03
N ARG A 115 -14.78 13.21 10.62
CA ARG A 115 -14.75 12.36 11.82
C ARG A 115 -14.98 10.91 11.42
N ALA A 116 -14.02 10.06 11.75
CA ALA A 116 -14.13 8.63 11.52
C ALA A 116 -13.53 7.86 12.69
N THR A 117 -13.95 6.62 12.88
CA THR A 117 -13.32 5.73 13.85
C THR A 117 -11.94 5.33 13.34
N THR A 118 -11.05 5.01 14.29
CA THR A 118 -9.70 4.52 14.00
C THR A 118 -9.74 3.26 13.14
N GLY A 119 -10.68 2.35 13.41
CA GLY A 119 -10.90 1.14 12.60
C GLY A 119 -11.23 1.44 11.13
N ILE A 120 -12.11 2.42 10.86
CA ILE A 120 -12.45 2.83 9.49
C ILE A 120 -11.23 3.42 8.77
N ARG A 121 -10.38 4.19 9.46
CA ARG A 121 -9.16 4.74 8.87
C ARG A 121 -8.14 3.65 8.52
N PHE A 122 -7.93 2.65 9.37
CA PHE A 122 -7.07 1.51 9.04
C PHE A 122 -7.62 0.73 7.83
N ALA A 123 -8.93 0.46 7.81
CA ALA A 123 -9.56 -0.23 6.68
C ALA A 123 -9.39 0.58 5.38
N GLN A 124 -9.60 1.89 5.43
CA GLN A 124 -9.43 2.78 4.28
C GLN A 124 -8.00 2.72 3.73
N ALA A 125 -6.97 2.76 4.58
CA ALA A 125 -5.57 2.68 4.14
C ALA A 125 -5.27 1.36 3.38
N LEU A 126 -5.73 0.23 3.92
CA LEU A 126 -5.53 -1.10 3.30
C LEU A 126 -6.30 -1.26 1.98
N HIS A 127 -7.55 -0.81 1.95
CA HIS A 127 -8.40 -0.93 0.76
C HIS A 127 -7.97 0.03 -0.35
N HIS A 128 -7.63 1.28 -0.02
CA HIS A 128 -7.05 2.24 -0.95
C HIS A 128 -5.77 1.71 -1.58
N GLY A 129 -4.89 1.12 -0.75
CA GLY A 129 -3.69 0.47 -1.25
C GLY A 129 -3.96 -0.66 -2.23
N THR A 130 -4.92 -1.52 -1.90
CA THR A 130 -5.28 -2.67 -2.74
C THR A 130 -5.88 -2.23 -4.08
N ASP A 131 -6.76 -1.23 -4.07
CA ASP A 131 -7.37 -0.68 -5.27
C ASP A 131 -6.31 -0.15 -6.24
N HIS A 132 -5.45 0.77 -5.79
CA HIS A 132 -4.45 1.38 -6.68
C HIS A 132 -3.35 0.41 -7.12
N ARG A 133 -2.96 -0.56 -6.30
CA ARG A 133 -2.06 -1.65 -6.76
C ARG A 133 -2.71 -2.45 -7.89
N SER A 134 -4.02 -2.76 -7.80
CA SER A 134 -4.73 -3.47 -8.88
C SER A 134 -4.80 -2.67 -10.18
N GLN A 135 -4.93 -1.34 -10.09
CA GLN A 135 -4.91 -0.44 -11.23
C GLN A 135 -3.54 -0.42 -11.92
N VAL A 136 -2.44 -0.40 -11.16
CA VAL A 136 -1.09 -0.53 -11.71
C VAL A 136 -0.88 -1.89 -12.38
N CYS A 137 -1.34 -3.00 -11.77
CA CYS A 137 -1.30 -4.32 -12.42
C CYS A 137 -2.10 -4.34 -13.74
N THR A 138 -3.23 -3.65 -13.79
CA THR A 138 -4.02 -3.49 -15.03
C THR A 138 -3.22 -2.72 -16.10
N ALA A 139 -2.54 -1.65 -15.71
CA ALA A 139 -1.68 -0.91 -16.61
C ALA A 139 -0.47 -1.73 -17.11
N LEU A 140 0.16 -2.52 -16.24
CA LEU A 140 1.25 -3.42 -16.63
C LEU A 140 0.80 -4.48 -17.65
N THR A 141 -0.34 -5.13 -17.41
CA THR A 141 -0.88 -6.12 -18.36
C THR A 141 -1.24 -5.49 -19.71
N SER A 142 -1.73 -4.24 -19.73
CA SER A 142 -1.99 -3.51 -20.98
C SER A 142 -0.73 -3.28 -21.83
N LEU A 143 0.45 -3.26 -21.20
CA LEU A 143 1.76 -3.17 -21.85
C LEU A 143 2.35 -4.55 -22.23
N GLY A 144 1.64 -5.65 -21.95
CA GLY A 144 2.16 -7.00 -22.09
C GLY A 144 3.22 -7.37 -21.05
N VAL A 145 3.27 -6.64 -19.93
CA VAL A 145 4.15 -6.92 -18.79
C VAL A 145 3.37 -7.73 -17.76
N GLU A 146 3.87 -8.90 -17.40
CA GLU A 146 3.26 -9.72 -16.33
C GLU A 146 3.44 -9.02 -14.98
N PRO A 147 2.35 -8.70 -14.24
CA PRO A 147 2.44 -8.11 -12.92
C PRO A 147 3.06 -9.08 -11.91
N PRO A 148 3.77 -8.58 -10.87
CA PRO A 148 4.23 -9.44 -9.80
C PRO A 148 3.04 -10.00 -9.02
N SER A 149 3.16 -11.26 -8.55
CA SER A 149 2.22 -11.82 -7.58
C SER A 149 2.34 -11.04 -6.27
N ILE A 150 1.25 -10.41 -5.85
CA ILE A 150 1.19 -9.50 -4.70
C ILE A 150 0.01 -9.83 -3.77
N ASP A 151 -0.56 -11.03 -3.85
CA ASP A 151 -1.65 -11.40 -2.97
C ASP A 151 -1.15 -11.70 -1.53
N VAL A 152 -2.09 -11.81 -0.60
CA VAL A 152 -1.77 -12.01 0.82
C VAL A 152 -1.25 -13.42 1.09
N TRP A 153 -1.60 -14.42 0.27
CA TRP A 153 -1.10 -15.78 0.38
C TRP A 153 0.36 -15.88 -0.05
N ASP A 154 0.74 -15.16 -1.10
CA ASP A 154 2.13 -15.02 -1.56
C ASP A 154 2.99 -14.37 -0.49
N PHE A 155 2.53 -13.26 0.09
CA PHE A 155 3.19 -12.66 1.25
C PHE A 155 3.30 -13.64 2.41
N GLY A 156 2.20 -14.34 2.74
CA GLY A 156 2.16 -15.31 3.82
C GLY A 156 3.20 -16.42 3.63
N LYS A 157 3.35 -16.94 2.40
CA LYS A 157 4.36 -17.95 2.07
C LYS A 157 5.77 -17.40 2.25
N GLU A 158 6.05 -16.24 1.65
CA GLU A 158 7.38 -15.60 1.70
C GLU A 158 7.79 -15.26 3.14
N ALA A 159 6.83 -14.81 3.96
CA ALA A 159 7.04 -14.50 5.36
C ALA A 159 7.07 -15.74 6.29
N GLY A 160 6.88 -16.96 5.76
CA GLY A 160 6.80 -18.19 6.55
C GLY A 160 5.59 -18.25 7.50
N ARG A 161 4.51 -17.55 7.15
CA ARG A 161 3.24 -17.44 7.90
C ARG A 161 2.10 -18.24 7.27
N ASN A 162 2.32 -18.74 6.06
CA ASN A 162 1.43 -19.65 5.33
C ASN A 162 2.26 -20.86 4.87
N ILE A 163 1.75 -22.07 5.11
CA ILE A 163 2.36 -23.32 4.64
C ILE A 163 1.35 -23.99 3.72
N GLU A 164 1.69 -24.09 2.45
CA GLU A 164 0.91 -24.79 1.43
C GLU A 164 1.49 -26.20 1.27
N ILE A 165 0.65 -27.22 1.43
CA ILE A 165 1.02 -28.63 1.23
C ILE A 165 0.36 -29.09 -0.07
N GLU A 166 1.16 -29.24 -1.12
CA GLU A 166 0.67 -29.69 -2.42
C GLU A 166 0.17 -31.15 -2.35
N PRO A 167 -0.94 -31.48 -3.03
CA PRO A 167 -1.40 -32.86 -3.11
C PRO A 167 -0.35 -33.71 -3.83
N VAL A 168 -0.06 -34.90 -3.28
CA VAL A 168 0.82 -35.87 -3.92
C VAL A 168 0.20 -36.25 -5.27
N GLN A 169 0.88 -35.91 -6.37
CA GLN A 169 0.47 -36.35 -7.71
C GLN A 169 0.47 -37.88 -7.73
N ARG A 170 -0.72 -38.48 -7.75
CA ARG A 170 -0.87 -39.90 -8.02
C ARG A 170 -0.80 -40.08 -9.52
N HIS A 171 0.35 -40.53 -10.02
CA HIS A 171 0.43 -41.06 -11.38
C HIS A 171 -0.48 -42.30 -11.45
N THR A 172 -1.55 -42.21 -12.24
CA THR A 172 -2.29 -43.37 -12.76
C THR A 172 -1.71 -43.77 -14.10
#